data_AF-A0A0X7AB07-F1
#
_entry.id   AF-A0A0X7AB07-F1
#
_cell.length_a   1.000
_cell.length_b   1.000
_cell.length_c   1.000
_cell.angle_alpha   90.00
_cell.angle_beta   90.00
_cell.angle_gamma   90.00
#
_symmetry.space_group_name_H-M   'P 1'
#
loop_
_entity.id
_entity.type
_entity.pdbx_description
1 polymer ?
#
loop_
_entity_poly.entity_id
_entity_poly.type
_entity_poly.pdbx_seq_one_letter_code
_entity_poly.pdbx_strand_id
1 'polypeptide(L)'
;MFTTAELCLDEAERDHCGSCRACLDACPTAAFPAPYQLDARRCISYLTIEHKGPIPHEFRPMIGNRIYGCDDCLAACPWNKFAASASEMKLQAREDLKEPSIAFLLTLDDTAFRSFFSGSPVKRIGRNRFIRNVLIAAGNSADRQFVERCKALAETDPSPEVRGMAAWALSRLMDRDEFRTYSAGRAPEPDPEAEMEWQLAEA
;
A
#
# COMPACT_ATOMS: atom_id res chain seq x y z
N MET A 1 -7.63 -11.30 25.14
CA MET A 1 -7.11 -11.42 26.51
C MET A 1 -7.47 -12.81 27.00
N PHE A 2 -6.50 -13.69 27.21
CA PHE A 2 -6.77 -15.00 27.80
C PHE A 2 -6.80 -14.87 29.32
N THR A 3 -7.76 -15.52 29.98
CA THR A 3 -7.93 -15.48 31.43
C THR A 3 -8.38 -16.84 31.94
N THR A 4 -8.05 -17.14 33.19
CA THR A 4 -8.55 -18.31 33.93
C THR A 4 -9.75 -17.95 34.81
N ALA A 5 -10.19 -16.69 34.79
CA ALA A 5 -11.38 -16.26 35.50
C ALA A 5 -12.62 -16.97 34.94
N GLU A 6 -13.49 -17.43 35.82
CA GLU A 6 -14.80 -17.96 35.46
C GLU A 6 -15.72 -16.78 35.12
N LEU A 7 -16.06 -16.64 33.84
CA LEU A 7 -16.93 -15.59 33.33
C LEU A 7 -18.21 -16.20 32.77
N CYS A 8 -19.32 -15.50 32.97
CA CYS A 8 -20.54 -15.79 32.21
C CYS A 8 -20.27 -15.51 30.73
N LEU A 9 -20.53 -16.50 29.88
CA LEU A 9 -20.39 -16.36 28.44
C LEU A 9 -21.63 -15.66 27.87
N ASP A 10 -21.42 -14.66 27.05
CA ASP A 10 -22.49 -14.03 26.27
C ASP A 10 -22.97 -14.97 25.14
N GLU A 11 -24.20 -14.76 24.68
CA GLU A 11 -24.73 -15.46 23.51
C GLU A 11 -24.05 -14.98 22.21
N ALA A 12 -23.94 -15.88 21.22
CA ALA A 12 -23.40 -15.53 19.92
C ALA A 12 -24.36 -14.59 19.15
N GLU A 13 -23.80 -13.55 18.52
CA GLU A 13 -24.55 -12.65 17.64
C GLU A 13 -25.03 -13.37 16.37
N ARG A 14 -26.13 -12.89 15.78
CA ARG A 14 -26.68 -13.45 14.54
C ARG A 14 -25.98 -12.85 13.32
N ASP A 15 -25.85 -13.64 12.26
CA ASP A 15 -25.37 -13.11 10.99
C ASP A 15 -26.41 -12.20 10.33
N HIS A 16 -25.93 -11.06 9.84
CA HIS A 16 -26.75 -10.02 9.20
C HIS A 16 -26.43 -9.86 7.71
N CYS A 17 -25.48 -10.63 7.16
CA CYS A 17 -25.11 -10.55 5.74
C CYS A 17 -26.21 -11.09 4.82
N GLY A 18 -26.85 -12.20 5.18
CA GLY A 18 -27.87 -12.84 4.34
C GLY A 18 -27.32 -13.16 2.94
N SER A 19 -27.99 -12.66 1.88
CA SER A 19 -27.54 -12.82 0.49
C SER A 19 -26.63 -11.68 -0.01
N CYS A 20 -26.20 -10.76 0.86
CA CYS A 20 -25.36 -9.63 0.49
C CYS A 20 -23.99 -10.09 -0.05
N ARG A 21 -23.52 -9.45 -1.12
CA ARG A 21 -22.21 -9.68 -1.74
C ARG A 21 -21.37 -8.41 -1.91
N ALA A 22 -21.80 -7.29 -1.32
CA ALA A 22 -21.21 -5.98 -1.58
C ALA A 22 -19.68 -5.92 -1.35
N CYS A 23 -19.17 -6.54 -0.29
CA CYS A 23 -17.72 -6.59 -0.02
C CYS A 23 -16.95 -7.49 -0.98
N LEU A 24 -17.56 -8.56 -1.50
CA LEU A 24 -16.97 -9.44 -2.51
C LEU A 24 -16.85 -8.68 -3.83
N ASP A 25 -17.92 -8.01 -4.23
CA ASP A 25 -18.02 -7.31 -5.52
C ASP A 25 -17.17 -6.02 -5.54
N ALA A 26 -17.04 -5.33 -4.40
CA ALA A 26 -16.26 -4.10 -4.28
C ALA A 26 -14.75 -4.33 -4.11
N CYS A 27 -14.30 -5.53 -3.74
CA CYS A 27 -12.89 -5.81 -3.51
C CYS A 27 -12.09 -5.69 -4.81
N PRO A 28 -11.14 -4.73 -4.93
CA PRO A 28 -10.51 -4.45 -6.22
C PRO A 28 -9.82 -5.69 -6.80
N THR A 29 -9.11 -6.45 -5.98
CA THR A 29 -8.31 -7.61 -6.40
C THR A 29 -9.07 -8.94 -6.36
N ALA A 30 -10.38 -8.92 -6.10
CA ALA A 30 -11.17 -10.13 -5.86
C ALA A 30 -10.51 -11.06 -4.81
N ALA A 31 -10.11 -10.48 -3.67
CA ALA A 31 -9.45 -11.24 -2.59
C ALA A 31 -10.42 -12.18 -1.84
N PHE A 32 -11.73 -12.07 -2.07
CA PHE A 32 -12.74 -12.95 -1.48
C PHE A 32 -13.20 -13.99 -2.51
N PRO A 33 -12.62 -15.21 -2.54
CA PRO A 33 -13.09 -16.27 -3.45
C PRO A 33 -14.51 -16.76 -3.13
N ALA A 34 -14.94 -16.60 -1.87
CA ALA A 34 -16.27 -16.95 -1.39
C ALA A 34 -16.61 -16.11 -0.14
N PRO A 35 -17.89 -16.03 0.27
CA PRO A 35 -18.27 -15.41 1.54
C PRO A 35 -17.45 -15.96 2.71
N TYR A 36 -17.00 -15.06 3.60
CA TYR A 36 -16.20 -15.39 4.79
C TYR A 36 -14.83 -16.04 4.52
N GLN A 37 -14.36 -16.03 3.27
CA GLN A 37 -13.04 -16.55 2.89
C GLN A 37 -12.21 -15.43 2.28
N LEU A 38 -10.99 -15.23 2.78
CA LEU A 38 -10.06 -14.21 2.29
C LEU A 38 -8.74 -14.85 1.83
N ASP A 39 -8.36 -14.63 0.58
CA ASP A 39 -6.99 -14.87 0.12
C ASP A 39 -6.14 -13.63 0.41
N ALA A 40 -5.39 -13.70 1.51
CA ALA A 40 -4.52 -12.60 1.96
C ALA A 40 -3.49 -12.19 0.89
N ARG A 41 -3.03 -13.10 0.04
CA ARG A 41 -2.02 -12.81 -1.00
C ARG A 41 -2.51 -11.83 -2.06
N ARG A 42 -3.84 -11.68 -2.18
CA ARG A 42 -4.51 -10.74 -3.08
C ARG A 42 -5.00 -9.49 -2.34
N CYS A 43 -5.14 -9.55 -1.01
CA CYS A 43 -5.71 -8.46 -0.22
C CYS A 43 -4.77 -7.24 -0.18
N ILE A 44 -5.24 -6.08 -0.64
CA ILE A 44 -4.44 -4.82 -0.63
C ILE A 44 -3.96 -4.48 0.78
N SER A 45 -4.77 -4.72 1.81
CA SER A 45 -4.36 -4.49 3.20
C SER A 45 -3.15 -5.35 3.58
N TYR A 46 -3.17 -6.65 3.25
CA TYR A 46 -2.00 -7.52 3.46
C TYR A 46 -0.80 -7.10 2.60
N LEU A 47 -1.01 -6.80 1.31
CA LEU A 47 0.04 -6.39 0.38
C LEU A 47 0.78 -5.13 0.85
N THR A 48 0.06 -4.18 1.42
CA THR A 48 0.62 -2.90 1.88
C THR A 48 1.20 -2.95 3.29
N ILE A 49 0.73 -3.87 4.14
CA ILE A 49 1.13 -3.94 5.57
C ILE A 49 2.10 -5.09 5.85
N GLU A 50 1.79 -6.31 5.41
CA GLU A 50 2.50 -7.52 5.82
C GLU A 50 3.46 -8.04 4.75
N HIS A 51 3.11 -7.93 3.47
CA HIS A 51 3.89 -8.46 2.36
C HIS A 51 5.29 -7.85 2.31
N LYS A 52 6.29 -8.72 2.20
CA LYS A 52 7.71 -8.36 2.08
C LYS A 52 8.15 -8.54 0.63
N GLY A 53 8.99 -7.63 0.15
CA GLY A 53 9.51 -7.67 -1.22
C GLY A 53 8.54 -7.06 -2.24
N PRO A 54 8.79 -7.28 -3.53
CA PRO A 54 7.98 -6.68 -4.59
C PRO A 54 6.52 -7.16 -4.57
N ILE A 55 5.58 -6.23 -4.66
CA ILE A 55 4.16 -6.56 -4.84
C ILE A 55 3.97 -7.10 -6.26
N PRO A 56 3.23 -8.20 -6.50
CA PRO A 56 3.00 -8.73 -7.84
C PRO A 56 2.45 -7.66 -8.79
N HIS A 57 2.99 -7.61 -10.02
CA HIS A 57 2.68 -6.56 -11.01
C HIS A 57 1.20 -6.41 -11.29
N GLU A 58 0.46 -7.53 -11.35
CA GLU A 58 -0.99 -7.56 -11.60
C GLU A 58 -1.80 -6.76 -10.55
N PHE A 59 -1.31 -6.64 -9.31
CA PHE A 59 -2.03 -5.94 -8.25
C PHE A 59 -1.67 -4.46 -8.14
N ARG A 60 -0.52 -4.02 -8.67
CA ARG A 60 -0.04 -2.63 -8.50
C ARG A 60 -1.02 -1.59 -9.05
N PRO A 61 -1.62 -1.75 -10.25
CA PRO A 61 -2.64 -0.82 -10.73
C PRO A 61 -3.90 -0.79 -9.85
N MET A 62 -4.25 -1.93 -9.25
CA MET A 62 -5.48 -2.10 -8.46
C MET A 62 -5.38 -1.48 -7.06
N ILE A 63 -4.15 -1.26 -6.56
CA ILE A 63 -3.91 -0.61 -5.27
C ILE A 63 -4.42 0.84 -5.28
N GLY A 64 -4.36 1.53 -6.42
CA GLY A 64 -4.68 2.95 -6.52
C GLY A 64 -3.74 3.78 -5.66
N ASN A 65 -4.29 4.62 -4.78
CA ASN A 65 -3.54 5.47 -3.83
C ASN A 65 -3.48 4.89 -2.40
N ARG A 66 -3.83 3.62 -2.19
CA ARG A 66 -3.85 2.97 -0.88
C ARG A 66 -2.43 2.62 -0.43
N ILE A 67 -1.80 3.51 0.33
CA ILE A 67 -0.39 3.35 0.77
C ILE A 67 -0.22 2.53 2.06
N TYR A 68 -1.30 2.32 2.83
CA TYR A 68 -1.30 1.53 4.07
C TYR A 68 -2.73 1.08 4.39
N GLY A 69 -3.01 -0.21 4.23
CA GLY A 69 -4.35 -0.76 4.46
C GLY A 69 -5.29 -0.59 3.25
N CYS A 70 -6.51 -1.11 3.38
CA CYS A 70 -7.59 -0.94 2.42
C CYS A 70 -8.92 -1.13 3.14
N ASP A 71 -9.82 -0.15 3.00
CA ASP A 71 -11.13 -0.14 3.66
C ASP A 71 -12.29 -0.37 2.68
N ASP A 72 -12.04 -0.72 1.42
CA ASP A 72 -13.09 -0.81 0.40
C ASP A 72 -14.20 -1.82 0.76
N CYS A 73 -13.81 -2.97 1.33
CA CYS A 73 -14.77 -3.98 1.75
C CYS A 73 -15.64 -3.52 2.94
N LEU A 74 -15.08 -2.65 3.78
CA LEU A 74 -15.79 -2.04 4.90
C LEU A 74 -16.67 -0.87 4.43
N ALA A 75 -16.17 -0.03 3.53
CA ALA A 75 -16.87 1.10 2.95
C ALA A 75 -18.10 0.67 2.14
N ALA A 76 -18.03 -0.47 1.44
CA ALA A 76 -19.16 -1.03 0.70
C ALA A 76 -20.16 -1.80 1.59
N CYS A 77 -19.82 -2.09 2.85
CA CYS A 77 -20.67 -2.87 3.73
C CYS A 77 -21.92 -2.07 4.16
N PRO A 78 -23.16 -2.56 3.91
CA PRO A 78 -24.38 -1.83 4.26
C PRO A 78 -24.59 -1.70 5.77
N TRP A 79 -23.90 -2.50 6.58
CA TRP A 79 -23.92 -2.41 8.04
C TRP A 79 -22.97 -1.37 8.59
N ASN A 80 -21.96 -0.96 7.82
CA ASN A 80 -21.00 0.06 8.27
C ASN A 80 -21.62 1.47 8.30
N LYS A 81 -22.80 1.68 7.69
CA LYS A 81 -23.56 2.93 7.82
C LYS A 81 -24.00 3.23 9.26
N PHE A 82 -23.99 2.22 10.14
CA PHE A 82 -24.31 2.36 11.56
C PHE A 82 -23.07 2.60 12.42
N ALA A 83 -21.86 2.62 11.83
CA ALA A 83 -20.64 2.89 12.55
C ALA A 83 -20.59 4.35 13.04
N ALA A 84 -20.08 4.54 14.24
CA ALA A 84 -19.85 5.86 14.83
C ALA A 84 -18.35 6.15 14.90
N SER A 85 -17.97 7.41 14.72
CA SER A 85 -16.58 7.84 14.96
C SER A 85 -16.22 7.64 16.43
N ALA A 86 -15.00 7.17 16.68
CA ALA A 86 -14.52 6.95 18.03
C ALA A 86 -14.45 8.27 18.82
N SER A 87 -14.95 8.29 20.05
CA SER A 87 -14.87 9.46 20.94
C SER A 87 -13.53 9.55 21.69
N GLU A 88 -12.77 8.46 21.74
CA GLU A 88 -11.48 8.40 22.42
C GLU A 88 -10.43 9.22 21.66
N MET A 89 -9.85 10.22 22.33
CA MET A 89 -8.90 11.15 21.72
C MET A 89 -7.65 10.44 21.20
N LYS A 90 -7.22 9.34 21.84
CA LYS A 90 -6.07 8.54 21.39
C LYS A 90 -6.30 7.83 20.06
N LEU A 91 -7.55 7.66 19.62
CA LEU A 91 -7.90 7.04 18.35
C LEU A 91 -8.08 8.07 17.22
N GLN A 92 -8.03 9.36 17.54
CA GLN A 92 -8.08 10.43 16.53
C GLN A 92 -6.74 10.53 15.82
N ALA A 93 -6.78 10.48 14.49
CA ALA A 93 -5.60 10.71 13.67
C ALA A 93 -5.08 12.13 13.88
N ARG A 94 -3.76 12.26 14.02
CA ARG A 94 -3.11 13.58 14.00
C ARG A 94 -3.37 14.24 12.64
N GLU A 95 -3.52 15.56 12.62
CA GLU A 95 -3.82 16.29 11.37
C GLU A 95 -2.78 16.06 10.28
N ASP A 96 -1.51 15.98 10.65
CA ASP A 96 -0.42 15.73 9.69
C ASP A 96 -0.42 14.31 9.13
N LEU A 97 -1.18 13.37 9.71
CA LEU A 97 -1.36 12.02 9.19
C LEU A 97 -2.63 11.86 8.33
N LYS A 98 -3.45 12.91 8.22
CA LYS A 98 -4.63 12.91 7.36
C LYS A 98 -4.20 13.26 5.93
N GLU A 99 -4.24 12.26 5.06
CA GLU A 99 -3.98 12.39 3.62
C GLU A 99 -2.73 13.21 3.25
N PRO A 100 -1.52 12.86 3.77
CA PRO A 100 -0.30 13.56 3.39
C PRO A 100 -0.03 13.41 1.88
N SER A 101 0.48 14.45 1.24
CA SER A 101 0.76 14.41 -0.20
C SER A 101 1.79 13.35 -0.59
N ILE A 102 1.60 12.70 -1.74
CA ILE A 102 2.58 11.76 -2.32
C ILE A 102 3.95 12.42 -2.46
N ALA A 103 3.98 13.69 -2.90
CA ALA A 103 5.21 14.48 -3.06
C ALA A 103 6.03 14.51 -1.75
N PHE A 104 5.39 14.85 -0.64
CA PHE A 104 6.02 14.86 0.69
C PHE A 104 6.44 13.45 1.13
N LEU A 105 5.56 12.46 0.96
CA LEU A 105 5.86 11.10 1.43
C LEU A 105 7.07 10.48 0.72
N LEU A 106 7.27 10.76 -0.57
CA LEU A 106 8.45 10.33 -1.32
C LEU A 106 9.76 10.98 -0.84
N THR A 107 9.71 12.05 -0.02
CA THR A 107 10.92 12.69 0.53
C THR A 107 11.44 12.02 1.81
N LEU A 108 10.69 11.09 2.39
CA LEU A 108 11.05 10.52 3.69
C LEU A 108 12.26 9.58 3.58
N ASP A 109 13.34 9.94 4.26
CA ASP A 109 14.41 9.02 4.65
C ASP A 109 14.01 8.22 5.92
N ASP A 110 14.87 7.33 6.41
CA ASP A 110 14.55 6.50 7.59
C ASP A 110 14.29 7.36 8.84
N THR A 111 15.09 8.40 9.07
CA THR A 111 14.98 9.26 10.25
C THR A 111 13.67 10.05 10.22
N ALA A 112 13.36 10.68 9.09
CA ALA A 112 12.15 11.44 8.86
C ALA A 112 10.91 10.53 8.95
N PHE A 113 10.94 9.33 8.35
CA PHE A 113 9.87 8.35 8.44
C PHE A 113 9.56 7.96 9.89
N ARG A 114 10.61 7.61 10.67
CA ARG A 114 10.45 7.17 12.07
C ARG A 114 9.96 8.27 12.98
N SER A 115 10.34 9.51 12.70
CA SER A 115 9.87 10.71 13.39
C SER A 115 8.41 10.99 13.05
N PHE A 116 8.09 11.10 11.76
CA PHE A 116 6.76 11.44 11.26
C PHE A 116 5.70 10.42 11.70
N PHE A 117 5.97 9.12 11.58
CA PHE A 117 5.02 8.07 12.00
C PHE A 117 5.17 7.64 13.46
N SER A 118 5.84 8.42 14.31
CA SER A 118 5.92 8.10 15.74
C SER A 118 4.51 8.02 16.36
N GLY A 119 4.23 6.93 17.07
CA GLY A 119 2.90 6.64 17.64
C GLY A 119 1.87 6.13 16.63
N SER A 120 2.21 6.05 15.34
CA SER A 120 1.34 5.47 14.30
C SER A 120 1.68 3.99 14.04
N PRO A 121 0.67 3.12 13.80
CA PRO A 121 0.91 1.75 13.34
C PRO A 121 1.75 1.65 12.06
N VAL A 122 1.72 2.69 11.21
CA VAL A 122 2.51 2.77 9.96
C VAL A 122 4.00 2.59 10.23
N LYS A 123 4.50 3.06 11.38
CA LYS A 123 5.92 2.91 11.75
C LYS A 123 6.38 1.44 11.77
N ARG A 124 5.47 0.48 12.03
CA ARG A 124 5.78 -0.95 12.10
C ARG A 124 6.24 -1.52 10.76
N ILE A 125 5.74 -1.01 9.64
CA ILE A 125 6.07 -1.58 8.33
C ILE A 125 7.47 -1.21 7.85
N GLY A 126 8.02 -0.12 8.39
CA GLY A 126 9.34 0.40 8.03
C GLY A 126 9.31 1.24 6.74
N ARG A 127 10.33 2.09 6.59
CA ARG A 127 10.41 3.11 5.54
C ARG A 127 10.38 2.51 4.13
N ASN A 128 11.14 1.46 3.86
CA ASN A 128 11.29 0.92 2.50
C ASN A 128 9.96 0.38 1.94
N ARG A 129 9.26 -0.46 2.72
CA ARG A 129 7.93 -0.97 2.33
C ARG A 129 6.89 0.14 2.21
N PHE A 130 6.98 1.16 3.06
CA PHE A 130 6.10 2.33 2.94
C PHE A 130 6.37 3.09 1.65
N ILE A 131 7.63 3.44 1.34
CA ILE A 131 8.00 4.14 0.11
C ILE A 131 7.68 3.32 -1.14
N ARG A 132 7.86 1.99 -1.10
CA ARG A 132 7.38 1.07 -2.15
C ARG A 132 5.89 1.29 -2.43
N ASN A 133 5.05 1.36 -1.40
CA ASN A 133 3.60 1.59 -1.58
C ASN A 133 3.32 3.01 -2.12
N VAL A 134 4.05 4.02 -1.66
CA VAL A 134 3.91 5.40 -2.14
C VAL A 134 4.34 5.53 -3.61
N LEU A 135 5.38 4.82 -4.05
CA LEU A 135 5.79 4.74 -5.46
C LEU A 135 4.71 4.08 -6.32
N ILE A 136 4.01 3.06 -5.80
CA ILE A 136 2.85 2.48 -6.49
C ILE A 136 1.75 3.53 -6.68
N ALA A 137 1.44 4.29 -5.62
CA ALA A 137 0.47 5.38 -5.70
C ALA A 137 0.90 6.49 -6.68
N ALA A 138 2.19 6.84 -6.70
CA ALA A 138 2.75 7.81 -7.64
C ALA A 138 2.59 7.32 -9.09
N GLY A 139 3.00 6.09 -9.41
CA GLY A 139 2.82 5.51 -10.74
C GLY A 139 1.35 5.40 -11.17
N ASN A 140 0.44 5.10 -10.24
CA ASN A 140 -0.99 5.04 -10.50
C ASN A 140 -1.64 6.40 -10.75
N SER A 141 -1.03 7.49 -10.25
CA SER A 141 -1.56 8.85 -10.45
C SER A 141 -1.44 9.35 -11.90
N ALA A 142 -0.52 8.77 -12.69
CA ALA A 142 -0.09 9.28 -14.00
C ALA A 142 0.39 10.75 -13.97
N ASP A 143 0.74 11.27 -12.79
CA ASP A 143 1.15 12.65 -12.62
C ASP A 143 2.67 12.81 -12.81
N ARG A 144 3.03 13.45 -13.92
CA ARG A 144 4.43 13.65 -14.32
C ARG A 144 5.23 14.49 -13.33
N GLN A 145 4.60 15.19 -12.37
CA GLN A 145 5.33 15.92 -11.33
C GLN A 145 6.23 15.01 -10.48
N PHE A 146 5.92 13.70 -10.41
CA PHE A 146 6.68 12.75 -9.60
C PHE A 146 7.90 12.15 -10.32
N VAL A 147 8.08 12.40 -11.63
CA VAL A 147 9.15 11.80 -12.44
C VAL A 147 10.52 12.05 -11.82
N GLU A 148 10.88 13.32 -11.57
CA GLU A 148 12.21 13.66 -11.07
C GLU A 148 12.49 13.08 -9.69
N ARG A 149 11.47 13.01 -8.82
CA ARG A 149 11.63 12.37 -7.51
C ARG A 149 11.81 10.86 -7.63
N CYS A 150 11.09 10.21 -8.54
CA CYS A 150 11.23 8.77 -8.77
C CYS A 150 12.60 8.44 -9.39
N LYS A 151 13.13 9.27 -10.31
CA LYS A 151 14.51 9.12 -10.83
C LYS A 151 15.54 9.16 -9.71
N ALA A 152 15.45 10.18 -8.84
CA ALA A 152 16.36 10.31 -7.71
C ALA A 152 16.34 9.07 -6.79
N LEU A 153 15.16 8.51 -6.53
CA LEU A 153 15.01 7.28 -5.75
C LEU A 153 15.57 6.05 -6.48
N ALA A 154 15.31 5.92 -7.79
CA ALA A 154 15.82 4.83 -8.62
C ALA A 154 17.36 4.82 -8.67
N GLU A 155 18.00 5.99 -8.66
CA GLU A 155 19.45 6.13 -8.80
C GLU A 155 20.22 6.05 -7.47
N THR A 156 19.66 6.63 -6.39
CA THR A 156 20.44 6.93 -5.18
C THR A 156 19.93 6.24 -3.91
N ASP A 157 18.73 5.66 -3.92
CA ASP A 157 18.19 5.05 -2.71
C ASP A 157 19.00 3.81 -2.30
N PRO A 158 19.38 3.65 -1.03
CA PRO A 158 20.15 2.48 -0.60
C PRO A 158 19.34 1.17 -0.69
N SER A 159 18.00 1.25 -0.70
CA SER A 159 17.15 0.06 -0.72
C SER A 159 16.87 -0.42 -2.15
N PRO A 160 17.22 -1.68 -2.49
CA PRO A 160 16.86 -2.25 -3.79
C PRO A 160 15.34 -2.34 -3.99
N GLU A 161 14.56 -2.59 -2.93
CA GLU A 161 13.09 -2.60 -2.98
C GLU A 161 12.53 -1.24 -3.44
N VAL A 162 13.15 -0.14 -2.99
CA VAL A 162 12.75 1.22 -3.40
C VAL A 162 13.21 1.53 -4.82
N ARG A 163 14.46 1.18 -5.18
CA ARG A 163 14.99 1.40 -6.54
C ARG A 163 14.17 0.65 -7.60
N GLY A 164 13.90 -0.64 -7.37
CA GLY A 164 13.09 -1.46 -8.27
C GLY A 164 11.66 -0.94 -8.41
N MET A 165 11.02 -0.56 -7.30
CA MET A 165 9.67 0.01 -7.41
C MET A 165 9.64 1.39 -8.06
N ALA A 166 10.72 2.18 -7.95
CA ALA A 166 10.85 3.46 -8.63
C ALA A 166 10.94 3.26 -10.15
N ALA A 167 11.61 2.21 -10.63
CA ALA A 167 11.62 1.83 -12.04
C ALA A 167 10.19 1.56 -12.57
N TRP A 168 9.39 0.79 -11.82
CA TRP A 168 7.98 0.57 -12.17
C TRP A 168 7.17 1.86 -12.15
N ALA A 169 7.36 2.74 -11.16
CA ALA A 169 6.64 4.01 -11.12
C ALA A 169 6.99 4.89 -12.33
N LEU A 170 8.27 4.94 -12.71
CA LEU A 170 8.75 5.72 -13.86
C LEU A 170 8.16 5.21 -15.18
N SER A 171 8.05 3.89 -15.38
CA SER A 171 7.44 3.33 -16.60
C SER A 171 5.94 3.64 -16.73
N ARG A 172 5.28 4.02 -15.63
CA ARG A 172 3.89 4.48 -15.61
C ARG A 172 3.73 5.99 -15.81
N LEU A 173 4.76 6.76 -15.44
CA LEU A 173 4.75 8.23 -15.47
C LEU A 173 5.33 8.80 -16.78
N MET A 174 6.26 8.06 -17.39
CA MET A 174 6.89 8.40 -18.66
C MET A 174 6.14 7.77 -19.83
N ASP A 175 6.31 8.36 -21.02
CA ASP A 175 5.99 7.60 -22.22
C ASP A 175 7.04 6.50 -22.45
N ARG A 176 6.72 5.57 -23.36
CA ARG A 176 7.54 4.37 -23.58
C ARG A 176 8.94 4.70 -24.09
N ASP A 177 9.10 5.72 -24.93
CA ASP A 177 10.38 6.05 -25.55
C ASP A 177 11.27 6.85 -24.58
N GLU A 178 10.66 7.75 -23.79
CA GLU A 178 11.29 8.44 -22.67
C GLU A 178 11.81 7.44 -21.64
N PHE A 179 10.98 6.48 -21.21
CA PHE A 179 11.38 5.47 -20.23
C PHE A 179 12.53 4.59 -20.73
N ARG A 180 12.46 4.12 -21.99
CA ARG A 180 13.53 3.32 -22.61
C ARG A 180 14.85 4.07 -22.72
N THR A 181 14.79 5.35 -23.07
CA THR A 181 15.98 6.20 -23.16
C THR A 181 16.61 6.38 -21.78
N TYR A 182 15.78 6.61 -20.77
CA TYR A 182 16.23 6.72 -19.38
C TYR A 182 16.81 5.41 -18.85
N SER A 183 16.11 4.28 -19.06
CA SER A 183 16.53 2.97 -18.57
C SER A 183 17.81 2.48 -19.26
N ALA A 184 18.03 2.80 -20.53
CA ALA A 184 19.28 2.49 -21.24
C ALA A 184 20.49 3.29 -20.73
N GLY A 185 20.26 4.47 -20.15
CA GLY A 185 21.31 5.35 -19.62
C GLY A 185 21.68 5.10 -18.15
N ARG A 186 20.97 4.20 -17.46
CA ARG A 186 21.17 3.95 -16.02
C ARG A 186 22.47 3.18 -15.74
N ALA A 187 22.98 3.31 -14.52
CA ALA A 187 24.04 2.43 -14.03
C ALA A 187 23.50 1.00 -13.81
N PRO A 188 24.33 -0.04 -13.97
CA PRO A 188 23.93 -1.41 -13.68
C PRO A 188 23.39 -1.56 -12.26
N GLU A 189 22.21 -2.17 -12.11
CA GLU A 189 21.63 -2.43 -10.79
C GLU A 189 22.29 -3.69 -10.19
N PRO A 190 22.99 -3.57 -9.05
CA PRO A 190 23.69 -4.70 -8.44
C PRO A 190 22.74 -5.73 -7.80
N ASP A 191 21.52 -5.35 -7.43
CA ASP A 191 20.56 -6.24 -6.81
C ASP A 191 19.70 -6.97 -7.85
N PRO A 192 19.64 -8.32 -7.82
CA PRO A 192 18.93 -9.08 -8.85
C PRO A 192 17.40 -8.90 -8.81
N GLU A 193 16.81 -8.63 -7.64
CA GLU A 193 15.37 -8.38 -7.55
C GLU A 193 15.01 -6.99 -8.11
N ALA A 194 15.82 -5.98 -7.81
CA ALA A 194 15.65 -4.65 -8.38
C ALA A 194 15.91 -4.63 -9.90
N GLU A 195 16.91 -5.38 -10.38
CA GLU A 195 17.18 -5.53 -11.82
C GLU A 195 16.02 -6.22 -12.56
N MET A 196 15.39 -7.22 -11.93
CA MET A 196 14.18 -7.85 -12.48
C MET A 196 13.02 -6.84 -12.63
N GLU A 197 12.87 -5.91 -11.68
CA GLU A 197 11.86 -4.85 -11.79
C GLU A 197 12.10 -3.91 -12.96
N TRP A 198 13.37 -3.59 -13.26
CA TRP A 198 13.72 -2.83 -14.46
C TRP A 198 13.35 -3.60 -15.74
N GLN A 199 13.72 -4.88 -15.83
CA GLN A 199 13.42 -5.71 -17.01
C GLN A 199 11.92 -5.84 -17.24
N LEU A 200 11.13 -6.02 -16.17
CA LEU A 200 9.67 -6.08 -16.26
C LEU A 200 9.06 -4.73 -16.65
N ALA A 201 9.66 -3.61 -16.24
CA ALA A 201 9.19 -2.28 -16.60
C ALA A 201 9.49 -1.90 -18.06
N GLU A 202 10.50 -2.52 -18.68
CA GLU A 202 10.90 -2.28 -20.08
C GLU A 202 10.08 -3.07 -21.12
N ALA A 203 9.44 -4.16 -20.69
CA ALA A 203 8.63 -5.04 -21.54
C ALA A 203 7.37 -4.33 -22.09
#